data_AF-A0A7V6A3R9-F1
#
_entry.id   AF-A0A7V6A3R9-F1
#
_cell.length_a   1.000
_cell.length_b   1.000
_cell.length_c   1.000
_cell.angle_alpha   90.00
_cell.angle_beta   90.00
_cell.angle_gamma   90.00
#
_symmetry.space_group_name_H-M   'P 1'
#
loop_
_entity.id
_entity.type
_entity.pdbx_description
1 polymer ?
#
loop_
_entity_poly.entity_id
_entity_poly.type
_entity_poly.pdbx_seq_one_letter_code
_entity_poly.pdbx_strand_id
1 'polypeptide(L)'
;MAAHPAKSVKQLTEAELALMLRLTRDLATAAAQGDLDRALDILEERRRTLKGFSWPEKADPEFWKKVRALRDLEEEVMAFCRTWREVVAKRLRSLNTAHFLRMSYCPPAEEARFIDVNK
;
A
#
# COMPACT_ATOMS: atom_id res chain seq x y z
N MET A 1 -31.40 35.28 -7.80
CA MET A 1 -30.92 33.88 -7.73
C MET A 1 -29.50 33.86 -8.25
N ALA A 2 -28.51 33.65 -7.39
CA ALA A 2 -27.11 33.66 -7.78
C ALA A 2 -26.76 32.34 -8.49
N ALA A 3 -26.38 32.42 -9.77
CA ALA A 3 -25.83 31.28 -10.50
C ALA A 3 -24.45 30.96 -9.91
N HIS A 4 -24.34 29.82 -9.22
CA HIS A 4 -23.04 29.29 -8.84
C HIS A 4 -22.28 28.89 -10.11
N PRO A 5 -21.02 29.34 -10.31
CA PRO A 5 -20.21 28.85 -11.40
C PRO A 5 -19.96 27.36 -11.19
N ALA A 6 -20.41 26.54 -12.14
CA ALA A 6 -20.08 25.12 -12.18
C ALA A 6 -18.57 24.99 -12.08
N LYS A 7 -18.07 24.36 -10.99
CA LYS A 7 -16.64 24.02 -10.87
C LYS A 7 -16.28 23.23 -12.12
N SER A 8 -15.44 23.79 -12.98
CA SER A 8 -14.89 23.10 -14.13
C SER A 8 -14.18 21.85 -13.60
N VAL A 9 -14.83 20.69 -13.76
CA VAL A 9 -14.22 19.42 -13.38
C VAL A 9 -13.21 19.10 -14.46
N LYS A 10 -11.95 18.93 -14.06
CA LYS A 10 -10.86 18.65 -14.99
C LYS A 10 -11.10 17.27 -15.62
N GLN A 11 -11.25 17.20 -16.94
CA GLN A 11 -11.40 15.91 -17.60
C GLN A 11 -10.05 15.17 -17.61
N LEU A 12 -10.08 13.85 -17.39
CA LEU A 12 -8.89 13.02 -17.45
C LEU A 12 -8.36 12.97 -18.89
N THR A 13 -7.13 13.44 -19.07
CA THR A 13 -6.44 13.46 -20.37
C THR A 13 -5.71 12.15 -20.64
N GLU A 14 -5.36 11.88 -21.90
CA GLU A 14 -4.54 10.71 -22.24
C GLU A 14 -3.15 10.73 -21.57
N ALA A 15 -2.57 11.91 -21.40
CA ALA A 15 -1.29 12.07 -20.72
C ALA A 15 -1.38 11.66 -19.24
N GLU A 16 -2.49 12.00 -18.57
CA GLU A 16 -2.74 11.59 -17.18
C GLU A 16 -3.02 10.10 -17.07
N LEU A 17 -3.72 9.51 -18.04
CA LEU A 17 -3.91 8.07 -18.08
C LEU A 17 -2.59 7.32 -18.30
N ALA A 18 -1.70 7.83 -19.17
CA ALA A 18 -0.37 7.28 -19.37
C ALA A 18 0.50 7.41 -18.11
N LEU A 19 0.43 8.56 -17.42
CA LEU A 19 1.08 8.77 -16.14
C LEU A 19 0.58 7.76 -15.10
N MET A 20 -0.74 7.55 -15.01
CA MET A 20 -1.33 6.57 -14.10
C MET A 20 -0.84 5.15 -14.39
N LEU A 21 -0.78 4.74 -15.66
CA LEU A 21 -0.23 3.44 -16.04
C LEU A 21 1.24 3.27 -15.62
N ARG A 22 2.05 4.31 -15.83
CA ARG A 22 3.46 4.32 -15.40
C ARG A 22 3.57 4.20 -13.88
N LEU A 23 2.85 5.04 -13.14
CA LEU A 23 2.87 5.02 -11.68
C LEU A 23 2.39 3.67 -11.10
N THR A 24 1.43 3.01 -11.73
CA THR A 24 0.99 1.67 -11.29
C THR A 24 2.08 0.61 -11.52
N ARG A 25 2.82 0.68 -12.64
CA ARG A 25 3.97 -0.22 -12.88
C ARG A 25 5.12 0.04 -11.91
N ASP A 26 5.41 1.30 -11.64
CA ASP A 26 6.46 1.70 -10.69
C ASP A 26 6.08 1.25 -9.27
N LEU A 27 4.80 1.36 -8.89
CA LEU A 27 4.28 0.85 -7.63
C LEU A 27 4.47 -0.66 -7.52
N ALA A 28 4.09 -1.42 -8.56
CA ALA A 28 4.26 -2.86 -8.59
C ALA A 28 5.74 -3.25 -8.39
N THR A 29 6.65 -2.52 -9.04
CA THR A 29 8.10 -2.74 -8.94
C THR A 29 8.62 -2.43 -7.53
N ALA A 30 8.27 -1.26 -6.97
CA ALA A 30 8.69 -0.87 -5.63
C ALA A 30 8.17 -1.85 -4.57
N ALA A 31 6.90 -2.27 -4.70
CA ALA A 31 6.28 -3.25 -3.82
C ALA A 31 6.98 -4.62 -3.90
N ALA A 32 7.32 -5.08 -5.10
CA ALA A 32 8.05 -6.34 -5.30
C ALA A 32 9.48 -6.31 -4.72
N GLN A 33 10.13 -5.14 -4.74
CA GLN A 33 11.47 -4.93 -4.17
C GLN A 33 11.45 -4.73 -2.64
N GLY A 34 10.26 -4.59 -2.04
CA GLY A 34 10.11 -4.30 -0.61
C GLY A 34 10.41 -2.84 -0.24
N ASP A 35 10.50 -1.94 -1.22
CA ASP A 35 10.71 -0.51 -1.03
C ASP A 35 9.36 0.16 -0.72
N LEU A 36 8.97 0.08 0.56
CA LEU A 36 7.64 0.52 1.02
C LEU A 36 7.51 2.04 1.07
N ASP A 37 8.58 2.76 1.35
CA ASP A 37 8.57 4.23 1.40
C ASP A 37 8.34 4.81 0.01
N ARG A 38 9.08 4.30 -0.99
CA ARG A 38 8.84 4.68 -2.40
C ARG A 38 7.45 4.28 -2.88
N ALA A 39 6.96 3.11 -2.48
CA ALA A 39 5.61 2.68 -2.82
C ALA A 39 4.54 3.63 -2.25
N LEU A 40 4.75 4.15 -1.03
CA LEU A 40 3.87 5.13 -0.41
C LEU A 40 3.86 6.46 -1.19
N ASP A 41 5.03 6.97 -1.55
CA ASP A 41 5.17 8.21 -2.33
C ASP A 41 4.41 8.11 -3.67
N ILE A 42 4.56 6.98 -4.37
CA ILE A 42 3.87 6.71 -5.63
C ILE A 42 2.34 6.67 -5.43
N LEU A 43 1.86 6.07 -4.34
CA LEU A 43 0.42 6.06 -4.02
C LEU A 43 -0.12 7.46 -3.76
N GLU A 44 0.64 8.31 -3.08
CA GLU A 44 0.25 9.70 -2.86
C GLU A 44 0.20 10.49 -4.17
N GLU A 45 1.19 10.32 -5.04
CA GLU A 45 1.24 10.96 -6.36
C GLU A 45 0.03 10.53 -7.22
N ARG A 46 -0.31 9.24 -7.21
CA ARG A 46 -1.52 8.72 -7.86
C ARG A 46 -2.79 9.33 -7.28
N ARG A 47 -2.91 9.43 -5.94
CA ARG A 47 -4.06 10.06 -5.28
C ARG A 47 -4.22 11.52 -5.68
N ARG A 48 -3.12 12.26 -5.78
CA ARG A 48 -3.10 13.66 -6.25
C ARG A 48 -3.53 13.74 -7.71
N THR A 49 -3.02 12.84 -8.55
CA THR A 49 -3.35 12.72 -9.99
C THR A 49 -4.78 12.29 -10.25
N LEU A 50 -5.49 11.70 -9.28
CA LEU A 50 -6.90 11.35 -9.38
C LEU A 50 -7.84 12.32 -8.66
N LYS A 51 -7.31 13.33 -7.95
CA LYS A 51 -8.14 14.27 -7.20
C LYS A 51 -8.77 15.31 -8.13
N GLY A 52 -10.11 15.27 -8.24
CA GLY A 52 -10.89 16.31 -8.91
C GLY A 52 -11.12 16.11 -10.40
N PHE A 53 -11.00 14.86 -10.89
CA PHE A 53 -11.22 14.53 -12.30
C PHE A 53 -12.63 14.04 -12.58
N SER A 54 -13.11 14.33 -13.79
CA SER A 54 -14.28 13.69 -14.39
C SER A 54 -13.85 12.80 -15.54
N TRP A 55 -14.61 11.72 -15.75
CA TRP A 55 -14.47 10.90 -16.93
C TRP A 55 -14.98 11.68 -18.15
N PRO A 56 -14.29 11.60 -19.31
CA PRO A 56 -14.81 12.17 -20.54
C PRO A 56 -16.15 11.50 -20.91
N GLU A 57 -17.18 12.30 -21.23
CA GLU A 57 -18.50 11.79 -21.64
C GLU A 57 -18.46 11.09 -23.00
N LYS A 58 -17.51 11.48 -23.86
CA LYS A 58 -17.22 10.85 -25.16
C LYS A 58 -15.71 10.62 -25.24
N ALA A 59 -15.31 9.36 -25.09
CA ALA A 59 -13.93 8.93 -25.26
C ALA A 59 -13.86 7.89 -26.38
N ASP A 60 -12.74 7.87 -27.10
CA ASP A 60 -12.44 6.85 -28.11
C ASP A 60 -12.39 5.45 -27.47
N PRO A 61 -12.85 4.37 -28.15
CA PRO A 61 -12.60 2.99 -27.74
C PRO A 61 -11.18 2.68 -27.23
N GLU A 62 -10.13 3.25 -27.83
CA GLU A 62 -8.74 3.06 -27.40
C GLU A 62 -8.46 3.67 -26.00
N PHE A 63 -9.14 4.76 -25.63
CA PHE A 63 -9.07 5.32 -24.27
C PHE A 63 -9.63 4.32 -23.26
N TRP A 64 -10.79 3.74 -23.53
CA TRP A 64 -11.42 2.76 -22.62
C TRP A 64 -10.62 1.46 -22.50
N LYS A 65 -9.91 1.06 -23.55
CA LYS A 65 -8.97 -0.06 -23.53
C LYS A 65 -7.80 0.21 -22.58
N LYS A 66 -7.21 1.42 -22.62
CA LYS A 66 -6.16 1.85 -21.68
C LYS A 66 -6.67 1.90 -20.24
N VAL A 67 -7.91 2.38 -20.02
CA VAL A 67 -8.54 2.37 -18.68
C VAL A 67 -8.73 0.94 -18.18
N ARG A 68 -9.16 0.00 -19.03
CA ARG A 68 -9.30 -1.40 -18.65
C ARG A 68 -7.96 -2.01 -18.26
N ALA A 69 -6.93 -1.81 -19.08
CA ALA A 69 -5.57 -2.27 -18.76
C ALA A 69 -5.03 -1.71 -17.44
N LEU A 70 -5.37 -0.45 -17.11
CA LEU A 70 -5.04 0.14 -15.81
C LEU A 70 -5.74 -0.59 -14.66
N ARG A 71 -7.03 -0.92 -14.81
CA ARG A 71 -7.81 -1.64 -13.79
C ARG A 71 -7.29 -3.06 -13.57
N ASP A 72 -6.95 -3.77 -14.66
CA ASP A 72 -6.40 -5.12 -14.59
C ASP A 72 -5.07 -5.11 -13.82
N LEU A 73 -4.18 -4.14 -14.12
CA LEU A 73 -2.91 -3.97 -13.40
C LEU A 73 -3.12 -3.58 -11.93
N GLU A 74 -4.12 -2.75 -11.63
CA GLU A 74 -4.50 -2.43 -10.24
C GLU A 74 -4.95 -3.67 -9.47
N GLU A 75 -5.68 -4.58 -10.12
CA GLU A 75 -6.12 -5.83 -9.50
C GLU A 75 -4.93 -6.75 -9.17
N GLU A 76 -3.93 -6.84 -10.04
CA GLU A 76 -2.69 -7.57 -9.79
C GLU A 76 -1.92 -6.99 -8.59
N VAL A 77 -1.77 -5.66 -8.53
CA VAL A 77 -1.12 -4.99 -7.39
C VAL A 77 -1.88 -5.26 -6.09
N MET A 78 -3.21 -5.23 -6.13
CA MET A 78 -4.04 -5.53 -4.96
C MET A 78 -3.92 -7.00 -4.52
N ALA A 79 -3.81 -7.93 -5.46
CA ALA A 79 -3.54 -9.33 -5.16
C ALA A 79 -2.19 -9.49 -4.46
N PHE A 80 -1.13 -8.86 -4.98
CA PHE A 80 0.19 -8.84 -4.34
C PHE A 80 0.12 -8.30 -2.90
N CYS A 81 -0.55 -7.16 -2.69
CA CYS A 81 -0.72 -6.56 -1.36
C CYS A 81 -1.46 -7.48 -0.38
N ARG A 82 -2.47 -8.23 -0.84
CA ARG A 82 -3.18 -9.22 -0.01
C ARG A 82 -2.25 -10.34 0.43
N THR A 83 -1.52 -10.95 -0.51
CA THR A 83 -0.54 -12.00 -0.20
C THR A 83 0.54 -11.49 0.75
N TRP A 84 1.06 -10.28 0.52
CA TRP A 84 2.08 -9.71 1.39
C TRP A 84 1.58 -9.47 2.81
N ARG A 85 0.34 -8.99 2.97
CA ARG A 85 -0.30 -8.82 4.29
C ARG A 85 -0.34 -10.14 5.07
N GLU A 86 -0.67 -11.25 4.40
CA GLU A 86 -0.70 -12.57 5.03
C GLU A 86 0.70 -13.03 5.47
N VAL A 87 1.72 -12.80 4.63
CA VAL A 87 3.13 -13.11 4.94
C VAL A 87 3.59 -12.31 6.15
N VAL A 88 3.34 -11.00 6.18
CA VAL A 88 3.67 -10.12 7.31
C VAL A 88 2.95 -10.58 8.59
N ALA A 89 1.66 -10.89 8.50
CA ALA A 89 0.89 -11.39 9.63
C ALA A 89 1.47 -12.71 10.18
N LYS A 90 1.90 -13.64 9.31
CA LYS A 90 2.57 -14.88 9.72
C LYS A 90 3.90 -14.61 10.43
N ARG A 91 4.74 -13.72 9.88
CA ARG A 91 6.03 -13.34 10.49
C ARG A 91 5.84 -12.66 11.84
N LEU A 92 4.85 -11.78 11.96
CA LEU A 92 4.52 -11.11 13.22
C LEU A 92 4.10 -12.11 14.30
N ARG A 93 3.29 -13.13 13.95
CA ARG A 93 2.96 -14.22 14.89
C ARG A 93 4.22 -14.95 15.37
N SER A 94 5.14 -15.28 14.47
CA SER A 94 6.41 -15.93 14.85
C SER A 94 7.26 -15.05 15.77
N LEU A 95 7.33 -13.73 15.52
CA LEU A 95 8.04 -12.79 16.39
C LEU A 95 7.40 -12.69 17.77
N ASN A 96 6.06 -12.66 17.85
CA ASN A 96 5.35 -12.67 19.12
C ASN A 96 5.62 -13.95 19.92
N THR A 97 5.65 -15.10 19.26
CA THR A 97 6.04 -16.37 19.89
C THR A 97 7.47 -16.32 20.40
N ALA A 98 8.42 -15.82 19.60
CA ALA A 98 9.81 -15.68 20.03
C ALA A 98 9.96 -14.72 21.23
N HIS A 99 9.21 -13.61 21.23
CA HIS A 99 9.17 -12.67 22.34
C HIS A 99 8.60 -13.33 23.60
N PHE A 100 7.49 -14.04 23.49
CA PHE A 100 6.89 -14.79 24.59
C PHE A 100 7.89 -15.79 25.18
N LEU A 101 8.53 -16.61 24.35
CA LEU A 101 9.53 -17.59 24.80
C LEU A 101 10.71 -16.91 25.52
N ARG A 102 11.22 -15.81 24.97
CA ARG A 102 12.27 -15.01 25.63
C ARG A 102 11.83 -14.56 27.02
N MET A 103 10.61 -14.05 27.15
CA MET A 103 10.07 -13.63 28.45
C MET A 103 9.89 -14.82 29.41
N SER A 104 9.52 -16.00 28.92
CA SER A 104 9.39 -17.21 29.73
C SER A 104 10.73 -17.75 30.25
N TYR A 105 11.83 -17.52 29.52
CA TYR A 105 13.18 -17.93 29.95
C TYR A 105 13.89 -16.88 30.80
N CYS A 106 13.38 -15.64 30.84
CA CYS A 106 13.92 -14.61 31.73
C CYS A 106 13.38 -14.84 33.15
N PRO A 107 14.22 -15.26 34.12
CA PRO A 107 13.77 -15.36 35.50
C PRO A 107 13.29 -13.98 35.99
N PRO A 108 12.28 -13.93 36.86
CA PRO A 108 11.89 -12.70 37.53
C PRO A 108 13.12 -12.04 38.14
N ALA A 109 13.22 -10.70 38.05
CA ALA A 109 14.37 -9.96 38.58
C ALA A 109 14.62 -10.18 40.09
N GLU A 110 13.67 -10.80 40.79
CA GLU A 110 13.71 -11.12 42.21
C GLU A 110 14.38 -12.48 42.54
N GLU A 111 14.51 -13.41 41.58
CA GLU A 111 15.05 -14.76 41.85
C GLU A 111 16.58 -14.87 41.71
N ALA A 112 17.28 -13.80 41.30
CA ALA A 112 18.74 -13.78 41.20
C ALA A 112 19.47 -13.52 42.53
N ARG A 113 18.80 -13.67 43.68
CA ARG A 113 19.39 -13.39 45.01
C ARG A 113 19.25 -14.58 45.96
N PHE A 114 20.37 -15.30 46.03
CA PHE A 114 20.81 -16.20 47.12
C PHE A 114 20.07 -17.53 47.30
N ILE A 115 20.57 -18.57 46.63
CA ILE A 115 20.69 -19.88 47.27
C ILE A 115 22.18 -20.13 47.48
N ASP A 116 22.66 -19.78 48.67
CA ASP A 116 23.76 -20.51 49.31
C ASP A 116 23.46 -20.56 50.81
N VAL A 117 22.70 -21.59 51.21
CA VAL A 117 22.42 -21.90 52.62
C VAL A 117 23.12 -23.21 52.96
N ASN A 118 24.44 -23.23 52.79
CA ASN A 118 25.30 -24.25 53.38
C ASN A 118 26.56 -23.58 53.94
N LYS A 119 26.45 -23.07 55.18
CA LYS A 119 27.49 -23.14 56.22
C LYS A 119 26.83 -23.15 57.59
#